data_AF-A0A644Y2I8-F1
#
_entry.id   AF-A0A644Y2I8-F1
#
_cell.length_a   1.000
_cell.length_b   1.000
_cell.length_c   1.000
_cell.angle_alpha   90.00
_cell.angle_beta   90.00
_cell.angle_gamma   90.00
#
_symmetry.space_group_name_H-M   'P 1'
#
loop_
_entity.id
_entity.type
_entity.pdbx_description
1 polymer ?
#
loop_
_entity_poly.entity_id
_entity_poly.type
_entity_poly.pdbx_seq_one_letter_code
_entity_poly.pdbx_strand_id
1 'polypeptide(L)'
;MHLISKSLAKDGFVDDLRFARAFVRDKTRLSGWGAKKIAWTLKGKGVADDIIKESLNEIPSEGEADRLELILMTKLKSMKKATESCKLRASLIRFALSRGFGYEHSVGVVNKIVANFVEE
;
A
#
# COMPACT_ATOMS: atom_id res chain seq x y z
N MET A 1 22.21 25.34 34.18
CA MET A 1 21.02 24.59 33.70
C MET A 1 20.67 25.11 32.32
N HIS A 2 20.93 24.32 31.28
CA HIS A 2 20.80 24.74 29.89
C HIS A 2 19.37 24.44 29.41
N LEU A 3 18.60 25.48 29.09
CA LEU A 3 17.24 25.40 28.56
C LEU A 3 17.28 25.03 27.07
N ILE A 4 17.35 23.74 26.74
CA ILE A 4 17.10 23.23 25.38
C ILE A 4 15.93 22.26 25.47
N SER A 5 14.69 22.65 25.15
CA SER A 5 13.65 21.63 24.82
C SER A 5 12.29 22.10 24.30
N LYS A 6 12.15 23.18 23.51
CA LYS A 6 10.83 23.46 22.90
C LYS A 6 10.77 23.85 21.42
N SER A 7 11.84 24.31 20.78
CA SER A 7 11.78 24.65 19.34
C SER A 7 12.11 23.48 18.41
N LEU A 8 13.05 22.60 18.78
CA LEU A 8 13.50 21.51 17.89
C LEU A 8 12.42 20.46 17.60
N ALA A 9 11.48 20.26 18.50
CA ALA A 9 10.39 19.31 18.30
C ALA A 9 9.47 19.74 17.14
N LYS A 10 9.27 21.05 16.94
CA LYS A 10 8.40 21.56 15.87
C LYS A 10 9.09 21.45 14.51
N ASP A 11 10.38 21.76 14.45
CA ASP A 11 11.17 21.66 13.22
C ASP A 11 11.36 20.19 12.80
N GLY A 12 11.62 19.27 13.74
CA GLY A 12 11.72 17.83 13.47
C GLY A 12 10.38 17.19 13.07
N PHE A 13 9.27 17.58 13.72
CA PHE A 13 7.94 17.07 13.39
C PHE A 13 7.49 17.47 11.98
N VAL A 14 7.78 18.71 11.57
CA VAL A 14 7.48 19.19 10.20
C VAL A 14 8.33 18.45 9.16
N ASP A 15 9.57 18.11 9.48
CA ASP A 15 10.45 17.34 8.58
C ASP A 15 9.98 15.88 8.45
N ASP A 16 9.69 15.20 9.56
CA ASP A 16 9.19 13.83 9.58
C ASP A 16 7.86 13.69 8.84
N LEU A 17 6.95 14.65 9.02
CA LEU A 17 5.67 14.69 8.32
C LEU A 17 5.86 14.93 6.81
N ARG A 18 6.73 15.86 6.43
CA ARG A 18 7.06 16.11 5.02
C ARG A 18 7.68 14.87 4.38
N PHE A 19 8.61 14.22 5.07
CA PHE A 19 9.23 12.98 4.65
C PHE A 19 8.19 11.86 4.48
N ALA A 20 7.34 11.64 5.49
CA ALA A 20 6.32 10.60 5.48
C ALA A 20 5.31 10.81 4.34
N ARG A 21 4.81 12.04 4.13
CA ARG A 21 3.92 12.39 3.02
C ARG A 21 4.54 12.10 1.65
N ALA A 22 5.78 12.54 1.44
CA ALA A 22 6.49 12.28 0.19
C ALA A 22 6.69 10.77 -0.03
N PHE A 23 7.12 10.06 1.01
CA PHE A 23 7.33 8.61 0.97
C PHE A 23 6.03 7.85 0.65
N VAL A 24 4.94 8.21 1.31
CA VAL A 24 3.60 7.64 1.12
C VAL A 24 3.13 7.83 -0.32
N ARG A 25 3.23 9.05 -0.86
CA ARG A 25 2.88 9.37 -2.25
C ARG A 25 3.71 8.56 -3.24
N ASP A 26 5.02 8.51 -3.06
CA ASP A 26 5.94 7.85 -3.99
C ASP A 26 5.73 6.33 -3.99
N LYS A 27 5.60 5.71 -2.81
CA LYS A 27 5.38 4.25 -2.71
C LYS A 27 4.02 3.83 -3.25
N THR A 28 3.00 4.67 -3.11
CA THR A 28 1.69 4.38 -3.67
C THR A 28 1.70 4.50 -5.19
N ARG A 29 2.24 5.60 -5.74
CA ARG A 29 2.22 5.87 -7.18
C ARG A 29 3.23 5.06 -7.98
N LEU A 30 4.47 4.97 -7.51
CA LEU A 30 5.57 4.38 -8.27
C LEU A 30 5.76 2.90 -7.96
N SER A 31 5.59 2.50 -6.69
CA SER A 31 5.83 1.11 -6.26
C SER A 31 4.56 0.28 -6.16
N GLY A 32 3.37 0.90 -6.18
CA GLY A 32 2.10 0.22 -6.00
C GLY A 32 1.99 -0.48 -4.65
N TRP A 33 2.50 0.14 -3.59
CA TRP A 33 2.38 -0.40 -2.24
C TRP A 33 1.06 0.02 -1.62
N GLY A 34 0.44 -0.90 -0.87
CA GLY A 34 -0.71 -0.62 -0.02
C GLY A 34 -0.29 -0.03 1.31
N ALA A 35 -1.24 0.60 2.00
CA ALA A 35 -1.03 1.37 3.23
C ALA A 35 -0.27 0.59 4.31
N LYS A 36 -0.53 -0.71 4.49
CA LYS A 36 0.12 -1.51 5.56
C LYS A 36 1.62 -1.63 5.37
N LYS A 37 2.07 -1.83 4.13
CA LYS A 37 3.51 -1.96 3.83
C LYS A 37 4.22 -0.63 3.98
N ILE A 38 3.56 0.44 3.56
CA ILE A 38 4.06 1.81 3.72
C ILE A 38 4.21 2.14 5.21
N ALA A 39 3.15 1.90 6.01
CA ALA A 39 3.15 2.10 7.46
C ALA A 39 4.27 1.34 8.14
N TRP A 40 4.40 0.04 7.87
CA TRP A 40 5.44 -0.80 8.45
C TRP A 40 6.85 -0.32 8.08
N THR A 41 7.05 0.13 6.84
CA THR A 41 8.35 0.65 6.40
C THR A 41 8.69 1.98 7.05
N LEU A 42 7.73 2.88 7.21
CA LEU A 42 7.92 4.16 7.92
C LEU A 42 8.19 3.93 9.40
N LYS A 43 7.48 2.98 10.03
CA LYS A 43 7.73 2.58 11.41
C LYS A 43 9.14 2.04 11.61
N GLY A 44 9.61 1.19 10.69
CA GLY A 44 11.00 0.71 10.68
C GLY A 44 12.05 1.80 10.44
N LYS A 45 11.63 2.98 9.94
CA LYS A 45 12.47 4.18 9.79
C LYS A 45 12.41 5.12 10.99
N GLY A 46 11.66 4.78 12.03
CA GLY A 46 11.53 5.59 13.25
C GLY A 46 10.48 6.69 13.18
N VAL A 47 9.65 6.75 12.12
CA VAL A 47 8.58 7.74 12.02
C VAL A 47 7.46 7.40 13.02
N ALA A 48 6.98 8.41 13.73
CA ALA A 48 5.95 8.25 14.76
C ALA A 48 4.59 7.80 14.18
N ASP A 49 3.84 7.00 14.95
CA ASP A 49 2.59 6.37 14.49
C ASP A 49 1.50 7.39 14.13
N ASP A 50 1.47 8.55 14.78
CA ASP A 50 0.59 9.69 14.48
C ASP A 50 0.92 10.32 13.12
N ILE A 51 2.21 10.57 12.84
CA ILE A 51 2.68 11.10 11.55
C ILE A 51 2.39 10.12 10.40
N ILE A 52 2.56 8.81 10.64
CA ILE A 52 2.23 7.76 9.67
C ILE A 52 0.73 7.79 9.34
N LYS A 53 -0.13 7.86 10.37
CA LYS A 53 -1.58 7.92 10.18
C LYS A 53 -2.01 9.17 9.42
N GLU A 54 -1.49 10.33 9.81
CA GLU A 54 -1.76 11.60 9.12
C GLU A 54 -1.37 11.51 7.64
N SER A 55 -0.15 11.04 7.36
CA SER A 55 0.37 10.95 6.00
C SER A 55 -0.41 9.96 5.13
N LEU A 56 -0.90 8.85 5.70
CA LEU A 56 -1.72 7.87 4.99
C LEU A 56 -3.14 8.40 4.69
N ASN A 57 -3.71 9.21 5.60
CA ASN A 57 -5.04 9.80 5.43
C ASN A 57 -5.09 10.83 4.28
N GLU A 58 -3.95 11.40 3.89
CA GLU A 58 -3.86 12.30 2.74
C GLU A 58 -3.90 11.59 1.39
N ILE A 59 -3.68 10.27 1.35
CA ILE A 59 -3.93 9.54 0.12
C ILE A 59 -5.44 9.39 -0.04
N PRO A 60 -6.03 9.90 -1.13
CA PRO A 60 -7.42 9.60 -1.44
C PRO A 60 -7.58 8.09 -1.61
N SER A 61 -8.51 7.51 -0.83
CA SER A 61 -8.92 6.11 -0.95
C SER A 61 -9.52 5.82 -2.32
N GLU A 62 -10.02 6.85 -3.00
CA GLU A 62 -10.48 6.80 -4.38
C GLU A 62 -9.32 6.35 -5.30
N GLY A 63 -9.58 5.27 -6.04
CA GLY A 63 -8.62 4.65 -6.95
C GLY A 63 -7.64 3.66 -6.31
N GLU A 64 -7.73 3.35 -5.01
CA GLU A 64 -6.93 2.24 -4.44
C GLU A 64 -7.31 0.90 -5.08
N ALA A 65 -8.61 0.66 -5.26
CA ALA A 65 -9.16 -0.52 -5.93
C ALA A 65 -8.64 -0.65 -7.37
N ASP A 66 -8.75 0.43 -8.15
CA ASP A 66 -8.36 0.45 -9.57
C ASP A 66 -6.85 0.25 -9.74
N ARG A 67 -6.05 0.83 -8.85
CA ARG A 67 -4.59 0.60 -8.82
C ARG A 67 -4.28 -0.85 -8.50
N LEU A 68 -4.94 -1.43 -7.49
CA LEU A 68 -4.76 -2.83 -7.13
C LEU A 68 -5.16 -3.74 -8.29
N GLU A 69 -6.27 -3.45 -8.96
CA GLU A 69 -6.73 -4.18 -10.13
C GLU A 69 -5.70 -4.16 -11.26
N LEU A 70 -5.17 -2.99 -11.62
CA LEU A 70 -4.13 -2.85 -12.64
C LEU A 70 -2.86 -3.67 -12.31
N ILE A 71 -2.43 -3.63 -11.04
CA ILE A 71 -1.28 -4.38 -10.54
C ILE A 71 -1.54 -5.89 -10.66
N LEU A 72 -2.73 -6.34 -10.29
CA LEU A 72 -3.12 -7.76 -10.33
C LEU A 72 -3.31 -8.26 -11.76
N MET A 73 -3.89 -7.47 -12.67
CA MET A 73 -3.99 -7.79 -14.09
C MET A 73 -2.62 -7.93 -14.74
N THR A 74 -1.68 -7.05 -14.40
CA THR A 74 -0.29 -7.15 -14.88
C THR A 74 0.37 -8.44 -14.37
N LYS A 75 0.16 -8.78 -13.10
CA LYS A 75 0.64 -10.05 -12.52
C LYS A 75 -0.02 -11.26 -13.18
N LEU A 76 -1.32 -11.21 -13.43
CA LEU A 76 -2.09 -12.24 -14.13
C LEU A 76 -1.53 -12.52 -15.52
N LYS A 77 -1.22 -11.48 -16.31
CA LYS A 77 -0.59 -11.62 -17.64
C LYS A 77 0.72 -12.41 -17.58
N SER A 78 1.53 -12.23 -16.53
CA SER A 78 2.76 -13.02 -16.32
C SER A 78 2.52 -14.47 -15.86
N MET A 79 1.31 -14.79 -15.39
CA MET A 79 0.94 -16.10 -14.83
C MET A 79 0.07 -16.95 -15.77
N LYS A 80 -0.18 -16.50 -17.01
CA LYS A 80 -1.03 -17.15 -18.05
C LYS A 80 -0.75 -18.64 -18.35
N LYS A 81 0.25 -19.27 -17.71
CA LYS A 81 0.52 -20.72 -17.79
C LYS A 81 -0.09 -21.55 -16.65
N ALA A 82 -0.77 -20.94 -15.67
CA ALA A 82 -1.39 -21.67 -14.57
C ALA A 82 -2.87 -21.99 -14.88
N THR A 83 -3.13 -23.21 -15.34
CA THR A 83 -4.46 -23.73 -15.75
C THR A 83 -5.47 -23.85 -14.59
N GLU A 84 -5.07 -23.63 -13.34
CA GLU A 84 -5.89 -23.88 -12.15
C GLU A 84 -6.39 -22.59 -11.50
N SER A 85 -7.69 -22.28 -11.67
CA SER A 85 -8.35 -21.07 -11.16
C SER A 85 -8.18 -20.86 -9.64
N CYS A 86 -8.20 -21.93 -8.86
CA CYS A 86 -8.02 -21.86 -7.40
C CYS A 86 -6.58 -21.50 -7.02
N LYS A 87 -5.58 -22.04 -7.71
CA LYS A 87 -4.16 -21.71 -7.50
C LYS A 87 -3.89 -20.26 -7.92
N LEU A 88 -4.53 -19.81 -8.99
CA LEU A 88 -4.44 -18.43 -9.48
C LEU A 88 -4.99 -17.44 -8.45
N ARG A 89 -6.20 -17.66 -7.95
CA ARG A 89 -6.83 -16.82 -6.91
C ARG A 89 -5.92 -16.68 -5.69
N ALA A 90 -5.45 -17.80 -5.14
CA ALA A 90 -4.57 -17.80 -3.97
C ALA A 90 -3.24 -17.08 -4.25
N SER A 91 -2.68 -17.22 -5.45
CA SER A 91 -1.46 -16.51 -5.86
C SER A 91 -1.66 -14.99 -5.92
N LEU A 92 -2.76 -14.54 -6.52
CA LEU A 92 -3.10 -13.11 -6.62
C LEU A 92 -3.35 -12.49 -5.24
N ILE A 93 -4.08 -13.17 -4.36
CA ILE A 93 -4.30 -12.70 -2.97
C ILE A 93 -2.96 -12.58 -2.24
N ARG A 94 -2.10 -13.62 -2.27
CA ARG A 94 -0.78 -13.56 -1.64
C ARG A 94 0.06 -12.42 -2.19
N PHE A 95 -0.01 -12.17 -3.50
CA PHE A 95 0.70 -11.07 -4.12
C PHE A 95 0.20 -9.71 -3.63
N ALA A 96 -1.11 -9.48 -3.58
CA ALA A 96 -1.70 -8.25 -3.04
C ALA A 96 -1.30 -8.01 -1.57
N LEU A 97 -1.37 -9.06 -0.73
CA LEU A 97 -0.94 -8.97 0.67
C LEU A 97 0.54 -8.63 0.80
N SER A 98 1.42 -9.21 -0.03
CA SER A 98 2.87 -8.90 -0.04
C SER A 98 3.19 -7.45 -0.44
N ARG A 99 2.24 -6.80 -1.13
CA ARG A 99 2.31 -5.38 -1.49
C ARG A 99 1.73 -4.46 -0.41
N GLY A 100 1.09 -5.00 0.62
CA GLY A 100 0.59 -4.23 1.76
C GLY A 100 -0.88 -3.86 1.68
N PHE A 101 -1.65 -4.46 0.76
CA PHE A 101 -3.09 -4.25 0.69
C PHE A 101 -3.82 -5.03 1.80
N GLY A 102 -4.99 -4.53 2.21
CA GLY A 102 -5.85 -5.21 3.16
C GLY A 102 -6.40 -6.53 2.61
N TYR A 103 -6.67 -7.49 3.50
CA TYR A 103 -7.17 -8.81 3.09
C TYR A 103 -8.52 -8.72 2.39
N GLU A 104 -9.49 -8.06 3.02
CA GLU A 104 -10.84 -7.87 2.47
C GLU A 104 -10.81 -7.18 1.11
N HIS A 105 -10.05 -6.09 1.00
CA HIS A 105 -9.86 -5.37 -0.27
C HIS A 105 -9.23 -6.25 -1.34
N SER A 106 -8.20 -7.03 -0.98
CA SER A 106 -7.53 -7.95 -1.90
C SER A 106 -8.45 -9.04 -2.42
N VAL A 107 -9.24 -9.66 -1.53
CA VAL A 107 -10.20 -10.71 -1.90
C VAL A 107 -11.28 -10.13 -2.82
N GLY A 108 -11.82 -8.95 -2.50
CA GLY A 108 -12.84 -8.28 -3.31
C GLY A 108 -12.38 -8.03 -4.75
N VAL A 109 -11.19 -7.46 -4.95
CA VAL A 109 -10.64 -7.17 -6.28
C VAL A 109 -10.29 -8.47 -7.03
N VAL A 110 -9.66 -9.44 -6.37
CA VAL A 110 -9.31 -10.72 -7.01
C VAL A 110 -10.55 -11.48 -7.46
N ASN A 111 -11.63 -11.50 -6.67
CA ASN A 111 -12.86 -12.17 -7.04
C ASN A 111 -13.49 -11.55 -8.30
N LYS A 112 -13.47 -10.22 -8.42
CA LYS A 112 -13.91 -9.52 -9.65
C LYS A 112 -13.08 -9.92 -10.87
N ILE A 113 -11.75 -9.92 -10.74
CA ILE A 113 -10.84 -10.30 -11.83
C ILE A 113 -11.07 -11.76 -12.26
N VAL A 114 -11.21 -12.67 -11.31
CA VAL A 114 -11.39 -14.10 -11.61
C VAL A 114 -12.79 -14.37 -12.20
N ALA A 115 -13.84 -13.67 -11.75
CA ALA A 115 -15.17 -13.80 -12.33
C ALA A 115 -15.17 -13.40 -13.82
N ASN A 116 -14.57 -12.26 -14.14
CA ASN A 116 -14.45 -11.78 -15.53
C ASN A 116 -13.58 -12.69 -16.42
N PHE A 117 -12.71 -13.52 -15.83
CA PHE A 117 -11.87 -14.47 -16.55
C PHE A 117 -12.57 -15.82 -16.87
N VAL A 118 -13.67 -16.14 -16.18
CA VAL A 118 -14.43 -17.38 -16.41
C VAL A 118 -15.51 -17.20 -17.49
N GLU A 119 -15.88 -15.95 -17.79
CA GLU A 119 -16.87 -15.62 -18.82
C GLU A 119 -16.28 -15.44 -20.24
N GLU A 120 -14.94 -15.40 -20.39
CA GLU A 120 -14.21 -15.44 -21.68
C GLU A 120 -13.73 -16.86 -22.03
#